data_AF-A0A1E7LL56-F1
#
_entry.id   AF-A0A1E7LL56-F1
#
_cell.length_a   1.000
_cell.length_b   1.000
_cell.length_c   1.000
_cell.angle_alpha   90.00
_cell.angle_beta   90.00
_cell.angle_gamma   90.00
#
_symmetry.space_group_name_H-M   'P 1'
#
loop_
_entity.id
_entity.type
_entity.pdbx_description
1 polymer ?
#
loop_
_entity_poly.entity_id
_entity_poly.type
_entity_poly.pdbx_seq_one_letter_code
_entity_poly.pdbx_strand_id
1 'polypeptide(L)'
;MATLPNPLPDLASSGLDLPPGSLVDGTLDGPWHEPLLWYADGPAAPRDWTALRTAGRRLGLLPVLVTGGARDQWPDAWDLHPGGTSYPGDHDADEVLAGYWTDYAHEEVDSNGSDGSDGSSSDDSKAGSGDEDGRGSWPGLAPAPAAESGEDPDEAAAGLVGVITADPDSWLGGARMALVPARRSADIPASIGWSGPMNHENDVARLCAVLRSWEDRYDARVVVLGFDTMIVSVGRPPTTPEEARALAAEHYAFCPDNIDQSPPYDLEVYAQKRLLDQEVWSFWWD
;
A
#
# COMPACT_ATOMS: atom_id res chain seq x y z
N MET A 1 16.56 -18.04 4.37
CA MET A 1 16.36 -16.60 4.16
C MET A 1 16.39 -16.35 2.68
N ALA A 2 15.22 -16.12 2.08
CA ALA A 2 15.16 -15.47 0.79
C ALA A 2 15.52 -14.00 1.03
N THR A 3 16.53 -13.50 0.33
CA THR A 3 16.96 -12.10 0.44
C THR A 3 15.96 -11.20 -0.28
N LEU A 4 15.89 -9.93 0.16
CA LEU A 4 15.32 -8.80 -0.59
C LEU A 4 15.77 -8.84 -2.07
N PRO A 5 14.98 -8.26 -3.00
CA PRO A 5 15.22 -8.41 -4.44
C PRO A 5 16.64 -7.98 -4.84
N ASN A 6 17.11 -8.54 -5.96
CA ASN A 6 18.43 -8.23 -6.52
C ASN A 6 18.69 -6.72 -6.56
N PRO A 7 19.94 -6.27 -6.35
CA PRO A 7 20.30 -4.86 -6.40
C PRO A 7 19.87 -4.24 -7.73
N LEU A 8 19.55 -2.94 -7.71
CA LEU A 8 19.28 -2.20 -8.95
C LEU A 8 20.51 -2.35 -9.87
N PRO A 9 20.36 -2.94 -11.07
CA PRO A 9 21.47 -3.11 -11.98
C PRO A 9 21.96 -1.73 -12.44
N ASP A 10 23.22 -1.65 -12.86
CA ASP A 10 23.74 -0.44 -13.49
C ASP A 10 22.90 -0.10 -14.73
N LEU A 11 22.05 0.92 -14.59
CA LEU A 11 21.09 1.30 -15.64
C LEU A 11 21.80 1.79 -16.91
N ALA A 12 22.99 2.39 -16.78
CA ALA A 12 23.76 2.87 -17.93
C ALA A 12 24.28 1.73 -18.81
N SER A 13 24.55 0.56 -18.22
CA SER A 13 24.99 -0.64 -18.94
C SER A 13 23.88 -1.68 -19.16
N SER A 14 22.68 -1.45 -18.63
CA SER A 14 21.53 -2.35 -18.70
C SER A 14 20.89 -2.48 -20.10
N GLY A 15 21.16 -1.52 -20.99
CA GLY A 15 20.54 -1.44 -22.32
C GLY A 15 19.09 -0.94 -22.30
N LEU A 16 18.61 -0.40 -21.18
CA LEU A 16 17.35 0.31 -21.09
C LEU A 16 17.44 1.69 -21.74
N ASP A 17 16.44 2.04 -22.54
CA ASP A 17 16.27 3.39 -23.07
C ASP A 17 15.43 4.19 -22.06
N LEU A 18 16.12 4.89 -21.15
CA LEU A 18 15.50 5.67 -20.08
C LEU A 18 15.59 7.16 -20.39
N PRO A 19 14.54 7.95 -20.11
CA PRO A 19 14.64 9.40 -20.12
C PRO A 19 15.62 9.88 -19.02
N PRO A 20 15.98 11.18 -19.02
CA PRO A 20 16.67 11.78 -17.88
C PRO A 20 15.94 11.50 -16.57
N GLY A 21 16.69 11.17 -15.54
CA GLY A 21 16.18 10.81 -14.23
C GLY A 21 17.29 10.62 -13.22
N SER A 22 16.88 10.45 -11.97
CA SER A 22 17.75 10.42 -10.82
C SER A 22 17.74 9.04 -10.16
N LEU A 23 18.92 8.60 -9.72
CA LEU A 23 19.07 7.43 -8.85
C LEU A 23 18.91 7.86 -7.39
N VAL A 24 18.16 7.10 -6.63
CA VAL A 24 17.88 7.39 -5.22
C VAL A 24 18.62 6.39 -4.36
N ASP A 25 19.57 6.88 -3.56
CA ASP A 25 20.29 6.14 -2.55
C ASP A 25 20.17 6.77 -1.15
N GLY A 26 19.53 7.94 -1.03
CA GLY A 26 19.25 8.56 0.26
C GLY A 26 18.26 7.76 1.09
N THR A 27 18.60 7.50 2.36
CA THR A 27 17.74 6.84 3.35
C THR A 27 17.74 7.64 4.65
N LEU A 28 16.81 7.31 5.55
CA LEU A 28 16.72 7.89 6.90
C LEU A 28 18.04 7.79 7.68
N ASP A 29 18.80 6.70 7.48
CA ASP A 29 20.09 6.46 8.15
C ASP A 29 21.31 6.97 7.37
N GLY A 30 21.09 7.74 6.30
CA GLY A 30 22.12 8.23 5.38
C GLY A 30 22.15 7.47 4.04
N PRO A 31 23.22 7.59 3.25
CA PRO A 31 23.28 6.94 1.94
C PRO A 31 23.29 5.40 2.06
N TRP A 32 22.42 4.74 1.31
CA TRP A 32 22.46 3.30 1.09
C TRP A 32 23.66 2.92 0.22
N HIS A 33 24.10 1.67 0.32
CA HIS A 33 25.28 1.20 -0.39
C HIS A 33 25.05 1.02 -1.90
N GLU A 34 23.79 1.07 -2.34
CA GLU A 34 23.36 0.96 -3.73
C GLU A 34 22.05 1.74 -3.95
N PRO A 35 21.74 2.17 -5.19
CA PRO A 35 20.48 2.84 -5.46
C PRO A 35 19.27 1.92 -5.25
N LEU A 36 18.25 2.44 -4.57
CA LEU A 36 16.99 1.76 -4.28
C LEU A 36 16.02 1.86 -5.46
N LEU A 37 16.02 2.98 -6.17
CA LEU A 37 15.20 3.17 -7.37
C LEU A 37 15.83 4.20 -8.31
N TRP A 38 15.33 4.20 -9.55
CA TRP A 38 15.47 5.32 -10.47
C TRP A 38 14.10 5.96 -10.67
N TYR A 39 14.03 7.28 -10.81
CA TYR A 39 12.81 7.97 -11.25
C TYR A 39 13.11 9.08 -12.25
N ALA A 40 12.20 9.30 -13.20
CA ALA A 40 12.33 10.28 -14.27
C ALA A 40 12.28 11.72 -13.74
N ASP A 41 12.98 12.64 -14.41
CA ASP A 41 12.95 14.06 -14.07
C ASP A 41 11.64 14.74 -14.51
N GLY A 42 10.97 14.18 -15.51
CA GLY A 42 9.75 14.71 -16.12
C GLY A 42 8.51 13.86 -15.87
N PRO A 43 7.32 14.40 -16.19
CA PRO A 43 6.05 13.70 -16.07
C PRO A 43 6.02 12.46 -16.98
N ALA A 44 5.37 11.40 -16.50
CA ALA A 44 5.16 10.18 -17.25
C ALA A 44 4.25 10.41 -18.47
N ALA A 45 4.58 9.78 -19.59
CA ALA A 45 3.72 9.68 -20.75
C ALA A 45 2.93 8.34 -20.73
N PRO A 46 1.74 8.28 -21.36
CA PRO A 46 0.88 7.09 -21.31
C PRO A 46 1.52 5.77 -21.76
N ARG A 47 2.54 5.83 -22.64
CA ARG A 47 3.22 4.64 -23.18
C ARG A 47 4.43 4.20 -22.38
N ASP A 48 4.91 5.02 -21.45
CA ASP A 48 6.15 4.76 -20.73
C ASP A 48 6.01 3.51 -19.85
N TRP A 49 4.86 3.33 -19.21
CA TRP A 49 4.58 2.17 -18.36
C TRP A 49 4.78 0.84 -19.08
N THR A 50 4.09 0.62 -20.21
CA THR A 50 4.17 -0.65 -20.96
C THR A 50 5.57 -0.90 -21.50
N ALA A 51 6.26 0.15 -21.95
CA ALA A 51 7.64 0.07 -22.44
C ALA A 51 8.61 -0.35 -21.31
N LEU A 52 8.55 0.34 -20.17
CA LEU A 52 9.38 0.08 -19.00
C LEU A 52 9.06 -1.28 -18.36
N ARG A 53 7.79 -1.66 -18.30
CA ARG A 53 7.36 -2.99 -17.84
C ARG A 53 7.99 -4.10 -18.67
N THR A 54 7.94 -3.96 -19.99
CA THR A 54 8.46 -4.96 -20.93
C THR A 54 9.99 -5.07 -20.85
N ALA A 55 10.67 -3.93 -20.85
CA ALA A 55 12.13 -3.87 -20.84
C ALA A 55 12.71 -4.27 -19.46
N GLY A 56 12.13 -3.76 -18.38
CA GLY A 56 12.54 -4.00 -17.00
C GLY A 56 12.33 -5.43 -16.51
N ARG A 57 11.33 -6.15 -17.03
CA ARG A 57 11.01 -7.52 -16.58
C ARG A 57 12.20 -8.48 -16.65
N ARG A 58 13.06 -8.36 -17.68
CA ARG A 58 14.24 -9.22 -17.84
C ARG A 58 15.35 -8.92 -16.83
N LEU A 59 15.32 -7.72 -16.26
CA LEU A 59 16.29 -7.20 -15.31
C LEU A 59 15.80 -7.29 -13.86
N GLY A 60 14.58 -7.80 -13.63
CA GLY A 60 13.97 -7.82 -12.31
C GLY A 60 13.51 -6.44 -11.85
N LEU A 61 13.14 -5.56 -12.78
CA LEU A 61 12.65 -4.22 -12.52
C LEU A 61 11.16 -4.12 -12.82
N LEU A 62 10.43 -3.42 -11.96
CA LEU A 62 9.04 -3.08 -12.15
C LEU A 62 8.86 -1.56 -12.21
N PRO A 63 8.01 -1.05 -13.12
CA PRO A 63 7.62 0.34 -13.10
C PRO A 63 6.66 0.62 -11.95
N VAL A 64 6.73 1.84 -11.42
CA VAL A 64 5.74 2.46 -10.53
C VAL A 64 5.68 3.94 -10.86
N LEU A 65 4.53 4.60 -10.70
CA LEU A 65 4.45 6.05 -10.72
C LEU A 65 4.81 6.61 -9.35
N VAL A 66 5.63 7.66 -9.31
CA VAL A 66 5.89 8.42 -8.10
C VAL A 66 5.26 9.80 -8.19
N THR A 67 4.67 10.28 -7.11
CA THR A 67 4.03 11.61 -7.04
C THR A 67 4.59 12.43 -5.88
N GLY A 68 4.79 13.74 -6.13
CA GLY A 68 5.10 14.72 -5.09
C GLY A 68 3.95 14.94 -4.11
N GLY A 69 2.72 14.62 -4.53
CA GLY A 69 1.50 14.80 -3.74
C GLY A 69 1.32 16.23 -3.22
N ALA A 70 0.56 16.38 -2.14
CA ALA A 70 0.33 17.69 -1.50
C ALA A 70 1.59 18.27 -0.82
N ARG A 71 2.58 17.44 -0.51
CA ARG A 71 3.81 17.85 0.18
C ARG A 71 4.93 18.29 -0.77
N ASP A 72 4.77 18.10 -2.08
CA ASP A 72 5.83 18.26 -3.11
C ASP A 72 7.13 17.53 -2.73
N GLN A 73 6.97 16.33 -2.16
CA GLN A 73 8.09 15.49 -1.73
C GLN A 73 8.27 14.32 -2.68
N TRP A 74 9.46 14.21 -3.23
CA TRP A 74 9.86 13.19 -4.19
C TRP A 74 10.68 12.10 -3.49
N PRO A 75 10.94 10.94 -4.14
CA PRO A 75 11.56 9.79 -3.49
C PRO A 75 12.87 10.05 -2.73
N ASP A 76 13.65 11.05 -3.13
CA ASP A 76 14.88 11.48 -2.44
C ASP A 76 14.64 12.15 -1.08
N ALA A 77 13.39 12.54 -0.80
CA ALA A 77 12.95 13.15 0.45
C ALA A 77 11.91 12.31 1.21
N TRP A 78 11.72 11.03 0.84
CA TRP A 78 10.75 10.14 1.47
C TRP A 78 11.25 9.43 2.73
N ASP A 79 12.45 9.75 3.25
CA ASP A 79 13.01 9.08 4.42
C ASP A 79 12.94 7.54 4.32
N LEU A 80 13.32 7.02 3.15
CA LEU A 80 13.32 5.57 2.88
C LEU A 80 14.13 4.83 3.95
N HIS A 81 13.69 3.65 4.36
CA HIS A 81 14.31 2.88 5.44
C HIS A 81 14.41 1.37 5.11
N PRO A 82 15.21 0.99 4.08
CA PRO A 82 15.40 -0.41 3.71
C PRO A 82 16.06 -1.25 4.81
N GLY A 83 16.83 -0.63 5.72
CA GLY A 83 17.48 -1.32 6.84
C GLY A 83 16.53 -1.85 7.91
N GLY A 84 15.35 -1.23 8.07
CA GLY A 84 14.30 -1.70 8.98
C GLY A 84 13.26 -2.60 8.33
N THR A 85 13.39 -2.88 7.03
CA THR A 85 12.40 -3.64 6.28
C THR A 85 12.78 -5.13 6.25
N SER A 86 11.91 -5.99 6.76
CA SER A 86 12.12 -7.44 6.71
C SER A 86 11.72 -8.03 5.35
N TYR A 87 11.72 -9.36 5.21
CA TYR A 87 11.29 -10.00 3.96
C TYR A 87 9.77 -10.23 3.96
N PRO A 88 9.01 -9.74 2.96
CA PRO A 88 7.55 -9.90 2.97
C PRO A 88 7.04 -11.34 2.96
N GLY A 89 7.89 -12.32 2.62
CA GLY A 89 7.49 -13.75 2.65
C GLY A 89 7.68 -14.42 3.99
N ASP A 90 8.21 -13.70 4.99
CA ASP A 90 8.32 -14.17 6.36
C ASP A 90 7.07 -13.85 7.19
N HIS A 91 6.09 -13.14 6.61
CA HIS A 91 4.83 -12.76 7.27
C HIS A 91 3.62 -13.42 6.61
N ASP A 92 2.60 -13.72 7.42
CA ASP A 92 1.29 -14.19 6.97
C ASP A 92 0.29 -13.03 6.95
N ALA A 93 -0.49 -12.91 5.86
CA ALA A 93 -1.40 -11.78 5.68
C ALA A 93 -2.58 -11.78 6.66
N ASP A 94 -3.10 -12.96 7.04
CA ASP A 94 -4.21 -13.06 8.02
C ASP A 94 -3.71 -12.70 9.41
N GLU A 95 -2.52 -13.20 9.81
CA GLU A 95 -1.91 -12.85 11.10
C GLU A 95 -1.58 -11.36 11.19
N VAL A 96 -1.05 -10.75 10.12
CA VAL A 96 -0.77 -9.30 10.08
C VAL A 96 -2.05 -8.49 10.24
N LEU A 97 -3.09 -8.76 9.44
CA LEU A 97 -4.35 -8.02 9.51
C LEU A 97 -5.10 -8.24 10.82
N ALA A 98 -5.07 -9.46 11.38
CA ALA A 98 -5.65 -9.74 12.69
C ALA A 98 -4.96 -8.95 13.81
N GLY A 99 -3.62 -8.78 13.71
CA GLY A 99 -2.85 -7.94 14.61
C GLY A 99 -3.29 -6.48 14.54
N TYR A 100 -3.26 -5.89 13.34
CA TYR A 100 -3.67 -4.49 13.14
C TYR A 100 -5.13 -4.24 13.54
N TRP A 101 -6.04 -5.17 13.23
CA TRP A 101 -7.44 -5.06 13.66
C TRP A 101 -7.57 -4.97 15.18
N THR A 102 -6.78 -5.76 15.90
CA THR A 102 -6.77 -5.75 17.37
C THR A 102 -6.22 -4.44 17.90
N ASP A 103 -5.12 -3.94 17.33
CA ASP A 103 -4.49 -2.69 17.77
C ASP A 103 -5.45 -1.50 17.61
N TYR A 104 -6.10 -1.35 16.44
CA TYR A 104 -7.03 -0.24 16.21
C TYR A 104 -8.36 -0.38 16.97
N ALA A 105 -8.81 -1.61 17.25
CA ALA A 105 -9.98 -1.82 18.11
C ALA A 105 -9.73 -1.30 19.55
N HIS A 106 -8.48 -1.32 20.03
CA HIS A 106 -8.11 -0.84 21.35
C HIS A 106 -7.85 0.68 21.44
N GLU A 107 -7.50 1.35 20.33
CA GLU A 107 -7.22 2.79 20.31
C GLU A 107 -8.45 3.69 20.57
N GLU A 108 -9.68 3.19 20.38
CA GLU A 108 -10.89 3.94 20.77
C GLU A 108 -11.08 4.05 22.31
N VAL A 109 -10.34 3.27 23.11
CA VAL A 109 -10.51 3.22 24.58
C VAL A 109 -9.64 4.26 25.31
N ASP A 110 -8.52 4.70 24.73
CA ASP A 110 -7.59 5.62 25.40
C ASP A 110 -7.86 7.12 25.12
N SER A 111 -8.78 7.45 24.22
CA SER A 111 -9.14 8.83 23.89
C SER A 111 -10.18 9.47 24.83
N ASN A 112 -10.71 8.74 25.82
CA ASN A 112 -11.72 9.26 26.75
C ASN A 112 -11.23 9.34 28.22
N GLY A 113 -10.06 9.96 28.42
CA GLY A 113 -9.44 10.12 29.73
C GLY A 113 -9.15 11.57 30.13
N SER A 114 -10.18 12.40 30.40
CA SER A 114 -10.11 13.41 31.47
C SER A 114 -11.47 14.03 31.80
N ASP A 115 -12.16 13.51 32.82
CA ASP A 115 -12.64 14.39 33.89
C ASP A 115 -12.77 13.57 35.19
N GLY A 116 -12.01 13.98 36.22
CA GLY A 116 -11.88 13.24 37.46
C GLY A 116 -13.07 13.43 38.41
N SER A 117 -13.41 12.38 39.18
CA SER A 117 -13.70 12.51 40.62
C SER A 117 -13.90 11.14 41.30
N ASP A 118 -13.12 10.93 42.37
CA ASP A 118 -13.39 10.25 43.64
C ASP A 118 -14.29 8.99 43.74
N GLY A 119 -13.67 7.92 44.28
CA GLY A 119 -14.04 7.46 45.62
C GLY A 119 -14.89 6.18 45.78
N SER A 120 -14.21 5.09 46.13
CA SER A 120 -14.62 4.03 47.09
C SER A 120 -15.72 3.00 46.70
N SER A 121 -15.30 1.73 46.55
CA SER A 121 -15.63 0.55 47.39
C SER A 121 -15.76 -0.79 46.62
N SER A 122 -15.36 -1.86 47.32
CA SER A 122 -15.20 -3.29 47.01
C SER A 122 -16.39 -4.04 46.40
N ASP A 123 -16.15 -5.05 45.54
CA ASP A 123 -16.44 -6.49 45.78
C ASP A 123 -15.99 -7.38 44.60
N ASP A 124 -15.77 -8.66 44.89
CA ASP A 124 -15.22 -9.76 44.10
C ASP A 124 -16.05 -10.22 42.88
N SER A 125 -15.33 -10.85 41.93
CA SER A 125 -15.78 -11.85 40.93
C SER A 125 -16.67 -11.41 39.75
N LYS A 126 -16.10 -11.37 38.55
CA LYS A 126 -16.18 -12.45 37.53
C LYS A 126 -15.43 -12.09 36.26
N ALA A 127 -14.73 -13.08 35.70
CA ALA A 127 -14.26 -13.07 34.33
C ALA A 127 -15.40 -12.73 33.36
N GLY A 128 -15.12 -11.77 32.49
CA GLY A 128 -15.96 -11.32 31.38
C GLY A 128 -15.08 -10.55 30.39
N SER A 129 -14.06 -11.20 29.84
CA SER A 129 -13.41 -10.73 28.62
C SER A 129 -14.36 -11.05 27.46
N GLY A 130 -15.19 -10.09 27.08
CA GLY A 130 -16.13 -10.26 26.00
C GLY A 130 -16.55 -8.90 25.48
N ASP A 131 -15.96 -8.54 24.34
CA ASP A 131 -16.64 -7.81 23.27
C ASP A 131 -17.40 -6.53 23.68
N GLU A 132 -16.70 -5.56 24.28
CA GLU A 132 -17.21 -4.19 24.41
C GLU A 132 -16.50 -3.18 23.47
N ASP A 133 -15.64 -3.67 22.57
CA ASP A 133 -15.11 -2.88 21.45
C ASP A 133 -16.06 -3.06 20.26
N GLY A 134 -16.77 -1.99 19.84
CA GLY A 134 -17.91 -2.04 18.93
C GLY A 134 -17.69 -2.66 17.53
N ARG A 135 -16.46 -3.08 17.20
CA ARG A 135 -16.07 -3.69 15.93
C ARG A 135 -15.99 -5.23 15.99
N GLY A 136 -15.95 -5.84 17.18
CA GLY A 136 -15.90 -7.29 17.37
C GLY A 136 -14.57 -7.94 16.95
N SER A 137 -14.51 -9.28 17.04
CA SER A 137 -13.32 -10.05 16.65
C SER A 137 -13.00 -9.97 15.16
N TRP A 138 -11.71 -10.06 14.80
CA TRP A 138 -11.24 -10.14 13.41
C TRP A 138 -12.08 -11.14 12.59
N PRO A 139 -12.74 -10.72 11.49
CA PRO A 139 -13.61 -11.59 10.70
C PRO A 139 -12.87 -12.60 9.81
N GLY A 140 -11.55 -12.53 9.71
CA GLY A 140 -10.75 -13.32 8.78
C GLY A 140 -10.57 -12.65 7.41
N LEU A 141 -9.61 -13.13 6.63
CA LEU A 141 -9.47 -12.74 5.23
C LEU A 141 -10.78 -12.94 4.44
N ALA A 142 -11.12 -11.93 3.65
CA ALA A 142 -12.16 -12.01 2.65
C ALA A 142 -11.88 -13.14 1.66
N PRO A 143 -12.91 -13.89 1.25
CA PRO A 143 -12.75 -14.89 0.21
C PRO A 143 -12.35 -14.23 -1.12
N ALA A 144 -11.68 -14.97 -1.99
CA ALA A 144 -11.45 -14.52 -3.35
C ALA A 144 -12.81 -14.23 -4.03
N PRO A 145 -12.95 -13.12 -4.78
CA PRO A 145 -14.19 -12.77 -5.46
C PRO A 145 -14.67 -13.88 -6.38
N ALA A 146 -15.99 -14.04 -6.48
CA ALA A 146 -16.61 -14.99 -7.39
C ALA A 146 -16.45 -14.59 -8.87
N ALA A 147 -16.20 -13.31 -9.14
CA ALA A 147 -15.94 -12.80 -10.47
C ALA A 147 -14.63 -13.36 -11.05
N GLU A 148 -14.70 -13.88 -12.27
CA GLU A 148 -13.52 -14.33 -13.02
C GLU A 148 -12.67 -13.12 -13.45
N SER A 149 -11.35 -13.31 -13.56
CA SER A 149 -10.45 -12.28 -14.10
C SER A 149 -10.88 -11.86 -15.50
N GLY A 150 -11.17 -10.56 -15.68
CA GLY A 150 -11.64 -10.02 -16.96
C GLY A 150 -10.51 -9.70 -17.95
N GLU A 151 -9.45 -9.06 -17.47
CA GLU A 151 -8.29 -8.58 -18.24
C GLU A 151 -6.98 -9.04 -17.59
N ASP A 152 -5.87 -9.04 -18.32
CA ASP A 152 -4.55 -9.27 -17.73
C ASP A 152 -4.24 -8.17 -16.68
N PRO A 153 -3.76 -8.52 -15.47
CA PRO A 153 -3.55 -7.54 -14.40
C PRO A 153 -2.57 -6.42 -14.78
N ASP A 154 -1.58 -6.71 -15.63
CA ASP A 154 -0.61 -5.70 -16.08
C ASP A 154 -1.22 -4.79 -17.17
N GLU A 155 -2.21 -5.27 -17.94
CA GLU A 155 -3.00 -4.46 -18.88
C GLU A 155 -3.94 -3.49 -18.11
N ALA A 156 -4.64 -3.98 -17.09
CA ALA A 156 -5.48 -3.14 -16.23
C ALA A 156 -4.66 -2.03 -15.53
N ALA A 157 -3.50 -2.37 -14.99
CA ALA A 157 -2.57 -1.39 -14.41
C ALA A 157 -2.09 -0.36 -15.44
N ALA A 158 -1.77 -0.78 -16.67
CA ALA A 158 -1.41 0.13 -17.75
C ALA A 158 -2.57 1.05 -18.16
N GLY A 159 -3.80 0.54 -18.15
CA GLY A 159 -5.03 1.31 -18.37
C GLY A 159 -5.18 2.44 -17.34
N LEU A 160 -5.01 2.13 -16.05
CA LEU A 160 -5.03 3.13 -14.98
C LEU A 160 -3.95 4.21 -15.17
N VAL A 161 -2.73 3.82 -15.53
CA VAL A 161 -1.66 4.79 -15.83
C VAL A 161 -2.01 5.67 -17.02
N GLY A 162 -2.64 5.11 -18.06
CA GLY A 162 -3.15 5.87 -19.19
C GLY A 162 -4.17 6.93 -18.77
N VAL A 163 -5.07 6.61 -17.84
CA VAL A 163 -6.03 7.58 -17.28
C VAL A 163 -5.32 8.67 -16.48
N ILE A 164 -4.40 8.30 -15.58
CA ILE A 164 -3.65 9.24 -14.73
C ILE A 164 -2.84 10.23 -15.60
N THR A 165 -2.11 9.74 -16.59
CA THR A 165 -1.23 10.55 -17.45
C THR A 165 -1.99 11.38 -18.49
N ALA A 166 -3.27 11.08 -18.74
CA ALA A 166 -4.12 11.85 -19.64
C ALA A 166 -4.72 13.10 -18.97
N ASP A 167 -4.76 13.17 -17.63
CA ASP A 167 -5.32 14.28 -16.87
C ASP A 167 -4.24 15.03 -16.07
N PRO A 168 -3.53 16.00 -16.70
CA PRO A 168 -2.46 16.75 -16.05
C PRO A 168 -2.96 17.71 -14.97
N ASP A 169 -4.27 18.00 -14.92
CA ASP A 169 -4.88 18.90 -13.92
C ASP A 169 -5.37 18.12 -12.69
N SER A 170 -5.32 16.78 -12.73
CA SER A 170 -5.62 15.93 -11.57
C SER A 170 -4.59 16.10 -10.46
N TRP A 171 -4.93 15.64 -9.24
CA TRP A 171 -3.99 15.63 -8.11
C TRP A 171 -2.78 14.70 -8.29
N LEU A 172 -2.83 13.82 -9.30
CA LEU A 172 -1.70 12.99 -9.74
C LEU A 172 -1.04 13.56 -11.01
N GLY A 173 -1.47 14.73 -11.46
CA GLY A 173 -0.89 15.47 -12.55
C GLY A 173 0.59 15.70 -12.31
N GLY A 174 1.43 15.30 -13.27
CA GLY A 174 2.88 15.41 -13.13
C GLY A 174 3.55 14.23 -12.42
N ALA A 175 2.83 13.15 -12.11
CA ALA A 175 3.43 11.90 -11.65
C ALA A 175 4.53 11.43 -12.63
N ARG A 176 5.62 10.89 -12.09
CA ARG A 176 6.82 10.53 -12.85
C ARG A 176 7.01 9.02 -12.84
N MET A 177 7.59 8.50 -13.91
CA MET A 177 7.94 7.07 -13.96
C MET A 177 9.10 6.77 -13.02
N ALA A 178 9.01 5.69 -12.27
CA ALA A 178 10.11 5.10 -11.54
C ALA A 178 10.31 3.63 -11.92
N LEU A 179 11.53 3.14 -11.73
CA LEU A 179 11.91 1.73 -11.85
C LEU A 179 12.48 1.25 -10.53
N VAL A 180 11.93 0.14 -10.05
CA VAL A 180 12.24 -0.43 -8.74
C VAL A 180 12.68 -1.88 -8.90
N PRO A 181 13.75 -2.34 -8.22
CA PRO A 181 14.14 -3.74 -8.19
C PRO A 181 13.11 -4.56 -7.42
N ALA A 182 12.21 -5.22 -8.14
CA ALA A 182 11.16 -6.04 -7.56
C ALA A 182 10.77 -7.17 -8.52
N ARG A 183 10.39 -8.33 -7.96
CA ARG A 183 9.91 -9.48 -8.74
C ARG A 183 8.39 -9.57 -8.82
N ARG A 184 7.71 -8.88 -7.91
CA ARG A 184 6.25 -8.81 -7.78
C ARG A 184 5.85 -7.38 -7.50
N SER A 185 4.66 -6.97 -7.94
CA SER A 185 4.19 -5.60 -7.76
C SER A 185 3.98 -5.29 -6.27
N ALA A 186 3.46 -6.27 -5.51
CA ALA A 186 3.29 -6.15 -4.07
C ALA A 186 4.58 -5.91 -3.27
N ASP A 187 5.75 -6.26 -3.84
CA ASP A 187 7.05 -6.13 -3.15
C ASP A 187 7.72 -4.76 -3.37
N ILE A 188 7.16 -3.92 -4.23
CA ILE A 188 7.73 -2.60 -4.56
C ILE A 188 7.97 -1.76 -3.29
N PRO A 189 7.01 -1.60 -2.35
CA PRO A 189 7.24 -0.79 -1.15
C PRO A 189 8.39 -1.32 -0.29
N ALA A 190 8.43 -2.63 -0.04
CA ALA A 190 9.50 -3.24 0.76
C ALA A 190 10.87 -3.18 0.09
N SER A 191 10.93 -3.26 -1.24
CA SER A 191 12.21 -3.21 -1.95
C SER A 191 12.95 -1.88 -1.83
N ILE A 192 12.21 -0.78 -1.61
CA ILE A 192 12.78 0.56 -1.40
C ILE A 192 12.73 0.99 0.07
N GLY A 193 12.19 0.16 0.97
CA GLY A 193 11.94 0.54 2.36
C GLY A 193 11.01 1.75 2.50
N TRP A 194 9.91 1.77 1.73
CA TRP A 194 8.94 2.87 1.76
C TRP A 194 8.36 3.07 3.17
N SER A 195 8.37 4.31 3.65
CA SER A 195 8.06 4.69 5.04
C SER A 195 6.72 5.43 5.17
N GLY A 196 5.90 5.49 4.11
CA GLY A 196 4.61 6.20 4.16
C GLY A 196 3.72 5.83 5.35
N PRO A 197 3.57 4.55 5.70
CA PRO A 197 2.77 4.10 6.85
C PRO A 197 3.46 4.20 8.21
N MET A 198 4.59 4.91 8.36
CA MET A 198 5.49 4.85 9.53
C MET A 198 4.81 5.15 10.89
N ASN A 199 3.71 5.90 10.90
CA ASN A 199 2.94 6.15 12.13
C ASN A 199 2.12 4.94 12.60
N HIS A 200 1.90 3.96 11.71
CA HIS A 200 1.12 2.74 11.95
C HIS A 200 2.00 1.48 11.91
N GLU A 201 2.95 1.41 10.97
CA GLU A 201 3.85 0.27 10.80
C GLU A 201 5.24 0.73 10.36
N ASN A 202 6.28 0.26 11.07
CA ASN A 202 7.68 0.58 10.79
C ASN A 202 8.36 -0.48 9.90
N ASP A 203 7.78 -1.67 9.77
CA ASP A 203 8.21 -2.73 8.86
C ASP A 203 7.21 -2.90 7.71
N VAL A 204 7.41 -2.12 6.64
CA VAL A 204 6.54 -2.11 5.44
C VAL A 204 6.42 -3.49 4.77
N ALA A 205 7.33 -4.43 5.05
CA ALA A 205 7.24 -5.79 4.55
C ALA A 205 5.97 -6.52 4.99
N ARG A 206 5.41 -6.16 6.14
CA ARG A 206 4.15 -6.72 6.65
C ARG A 206 2.96 -6.28 5.79
N LEU A 207 2.92 -5.02 5.38
CA LEU A 207 1.94 -4.53 4.40
C LEU A 207 2.15 -5.21 3.04
N CYS A 208 3.40 -5.42 2.61
CA CYS A 208 3.68 -6.16 1.38
C CYS A 208 3.16 -7.62 1.42
N ALA A 209 3.11 -8.26 2.59
CA ALA A 209 2.49 -9.58 2.73
C ALA A 209 0.98 -9.54 2.45
N VAL A 210 0.29 -8.50 2.92
CA VAL A 210 -1.13 -8.26 2.60
C VAL A 210 -1.30 -7.94 1.11
N LEU A 211 -0.46 -7.07 0.55
CA LEU A 211 -0.46 -6.76 -0.88
C LEU A 211 -0.25 -8.01 -1.75
N ARG A 212 0.60 -8.96 -1.32
CA ARG A 212 0.76 -10.26 -2.01
C ARG A 212 -0.52 -11.09 -1.98
N SER A 213 -1.20 -11.14 -0.84
CA SER A 213 -2.50 -11.78 -0.72
C SER A 213 -3.53 -11.16 -1.66
N TRP A 214 -3.52 -9.83 -1.81
CA TRP A 214 -4.39 -9.13 -2.77
C TRP A 214 -3.95 -9.30 -4.23
N GLU A 215 -2.64 -9.36 -4.50
CA GLU A 215 -2.10 -9.67 -5.83
C GLU A 215 -2.59 -11.04 -6.30
N ASP A 216 -2.67 -12.04 -5.41
CA ASP A 216 -3.15 -13.38 -5.73
C ASP A 216 -4.69 -13.49 -5.82
N ARG A 217 -5.44 -12.79 -4.94
CA ARG A 217 -6.91 -12.88 -4.86
C ARG A 217 -7.66 -11.92 -5.79
N TYR A 218 -7.16 -10.70 -5.94
CA TYR A 218 -7.85 -9.59 -6.61
C TYR A 218 -7.12 -9.08 -7.85
N ASP A 219 -6.02 -9.74 -8.24
CA ASP A 219 -5.14 -9.29 -9.32
C ASP A 219 -4.57 -7.88 -9.05
N ALA A 220 -4.31 -7.57 -7.79
CA ALA A 220 -3.86 -6.26 -7.37
C ALA A 220 -2.45 -5.91 -7.92
N ARG A 221 -2.27 -4.65 -8.33
CA ARG A 221 -0.98 -4.07 -8.75
C ARG A 221 -0.78 -2.70 -8.10
N VAL A 222 0.33 -2.50 -7.41
CA VAL A 222 0.77 -1.18 -6.94
C VAL A 222 1.16 -0.35 -8.17
N VAL A 223 0.43 0.75 -8.39
CA VAL A 223 0.59 1.62 -9.56
C VAL A 223 1.22 2.96 -9.19
N VAL A 224 0.82 3.56 -8.06
CA VAL A 224 1.34 4.85 -7.60
C VAL A 224 1.85 4.74 -6.17
N LEU A 225 2.98 5.37 -5.90
CA LEU A 225 3.45 5.72 -4.56
C LEU A 225 3.66 7.24 -4.46
N GLY A 226 3.19 7.83 -3.37
CA GLY A 226 3.63 9.14 -2.91
C GLY A 226 4.41 9.02 -1.60
N PHE A 227 4.58 10.13 -0.90
CA PHE A 227 5.21 10.13 0.42
C PHE A 227 4.51 9.15 1.39
N ASP A 228 3.18 9.27 1.49
CA ASP A 228 2.30 8.50 2.38
C ASP A 228 1.03 8.00 1.67
N THR A 229 1.05 7.97 0.33
CA THR A 229 -0.09 7.55 -0.48
C THR A 229 0.27 6.36 -1.34
N MET A 230 -0.70 5.47 -1.55
CA MET A 230 -0.58 4.33 -2.46
C MET A 230 -1.84 4.21 -3.31
N ILE A 231 -1.68 3.90 -4.60
CA ILE A 231 -2.79 3.55 -5.48
C ILE A 231 -2.54 2.18 -6.09
N VAL A 232 -3.58 1.35 -6.05
CA VAL A 232 -3.57 -0.04 -6.49
C VAL A 232 -4.62 -0.21 -7.60
N SER A 233 -4.23 -0.83 -8.70
CA SER A 233 -5.16 -1.33 -9.73
C SER A 233 -5.62 -2.73 -9.37
N VAL A 234 -6.87 -3.06 -9.68
CA VAL A 234 -7.56 -4.29 -9.24
C VAL A 234 -8.25 -4.93 -10.44
N GLY A 235 -7.81 -6.15 -10.81
CA GLY A 235 -8.37 -6.87 -11.97
C GLY A 235 -9.61 -7.72 -11.65
N ARG A 236 -9.83 -8.03 -10.36
CA ARG A 236 -11.00 -8.78 -9.87
C ARG A 236 -11.65 -8.05 -8.68
N PRO A 237 -12.38 -6.94 -8.90
CA PRO A 237 -13.04 -6.24 -7.81
C PRO A 237 -14.17 -7.09 -7.19
N PRO A 238 -14.55 -6.85 -5.92
CA PRO A 238 -15.74 -7.47 -5.34
C PRO A 238 -17.00 -7.00 -6.08
N THR A 239 -17.90 -7.93 -6.38
CA THR A 239 -19.12 -7.66 -7.20
C THR A 239 -20.41 -7.81 -6.40
N THR A 240 -20.29 -8.20 -5.13
CA THR A 240 -21.42 -8.31 -4.21
C THR A 240 -21.19 -7.46 -2.96
N PRO A 241 -22.25 -6.94 -2.32
CA PRO A 241 -22.14 -6.22 -1.06
C PRO A 241 -21.44 -7.02 0.03
N GLU A 242 -21.66 -8.33 0.09
CA GLU A 242 -21.05 -9.22 1.08
C GLU A 242 -19.53 -9.36 0.87
N GLU A 243 -19.08 -9.52 -0.38
CA GLU A 243 -17.64 -9.52 -0.71
C GLU A 243 -17.00 -8.17 -0.38
N ALA A 244 -17.66 -7.07 -0.75
CA ALA A 244 -17.17 -5.72 -0.47
C ALA A 244 -17.06 -5.45 1.03
N ARG A 245 -18.03 -5.90 1.83
CA ARG A 245 -18.01 -5.77 3.29
C ARG A 245 -16.88 -6.58 3.93
N ALA A 246 -16.64 -7.79 3.46
CA ALA A 246 -15.53 -8.61 3.94
C ALA A 246 -14.18 -7.94 3.63
N LEU A 247 -14.00 -7.45 2.40
CA LEU A 247 -12.78 -6.74 2.01
C LEU A 247 -12.61 -5.41 2.76
N ALA A 248 -13.70 -4.72 3.10
CA ALA A 248 -13.63 -3.49 3.89
C ALA A 248 -12.97 -3.70 5.24
N ALA A 249 -13.19 -4.84 5.89
CA ALA A 249 -12.50 -5.16 7.15
C ALA A 249 -10.99 -5.27 6.97
N GLU A 250 -10.52 -5.88 5.87
CA GLU A 250 -9.09 -5.90 5.54
C GLU A 250 -8.55 -4.50 5.24
N HIS A 251 -9.27 -3.67 4.48
CA HIS A 251 -8.86 -2.30 4.19
C HIS A 251 -8.74 -1.45 5.45
N TYR A 252 -9.66 -1.64 6.41
CA TYR A 252 -9.60 -0.95 7.70
C TYR A 252 -8.36 -1.37 8.49
N ALA A 253 -8.10 -2.66 8.63
CA ALA A 253 -6.90 -3.15 9.30
C ALA A 253 -5.60 -2.76 8.56
N PHE A 254 -5.63 -2.61 7.24
CA PHE A 254 -4.45 -2.22 6.46
C PHE A 254 -4.15 -0.71 6.50
N CYS A 255 -5.20 0.12 6.53
CA CYS A 255 -5.12 1.58 6.45
C CYS A 255 -6.37 2.18 7.11
N PRO A 256 -6.37 2.34 8.45
CA PRO A 256 -7.55 2.82 9.18
C PRO A 256 -7.92 4.26 8.82
N ASP A 257 -6.93 5.10 8.49
CA ASP A 257 -7.10 6.53 8.16
C ASP A 257 -8.05 6.77 6.97
N ASN A 258 -8.13 5.82 6.04
CA ASN A 258 -9.08 5.82 4.94
C ASN A 258 -10.55 5.84 5.39
N ILE A 259 -10.83 5.45 6.64
CA ILE A 259 -12.15 5.37 7.24
C ILE A 259 -12.25 6.35 8.41
N ASP A 260 -11.30 6.32 9.34
CA ASP A 260 -11.37 7.09 10.59
C ASP A 260 -11.09 8.59 10.38
N GLN A 261 -10.37 8.96 9.30
CA GLN A 261 -10.08 10.36 8.97
C GLN A 261 -10.84 10.88 7.74
N SER A 262 -11.58 10.00 7.05
CA SER A 262 -12.32 10.35 5.84
C SER A 262 -13.84 10.18 6.04
N PRO A 263 -14.63 11.28 6.01
CA PRO A 263 -16.08 11.19 6.01
C PRO A 263 -16.57 10.24 4.91
N PRO A 264 -17.53 9.34 5.20
CA PRO A 264 -18.49 9.44 6.30
C PRO A 264 -18.16 8.67 7.58
N TYR A 265 -16.93 8.16 7.78
CA TYR A 265 -16.56 7.40 9.00
C TYR A 265 -17.41 6.14 9.21
N ASP A 266 -17.72 5.44 8.12
CA ASP A 266 -18.61 4.29 8.14
C ASP A 266 -18.08 3.20 7.20
N LEU A 267 -17.78 2.04 7.78
CA LEU A 267 -17.19 0.91 7.09
C LEU A 267 -18.11 0.31 6.02
N GLU A 268 -19.42 0.30 6.27
CA GLU A 268 -20.41 -0.20 5.32
C GLU A 268 -20.55 0.77 4.13
N VAL A 269 -20.54 2.08 4.39
CA VAL A 269 -20.53 3.07 3.32
C VAL A 269 -19.22 3.03 2.53
N TYR A 270 -18.09 2.79 3.19
CA TYR A 270 -16.81 2.57 2.53
C TYR A 270 -16.87 1.34 1.61
N ALA A 271 -17.38 0.20 2.09
CA ALA A 271 -17.56 -1.01 1.30
C ALA A 271 -18.37 -0.73 0.02
N GLN A 272 -19.52 -0.07 0.16
CA GLN A 272 -20.43 0.19 -0.95
C GLN A 272 -19.88 1.21 -1.96
N LYS A 273 -19.15 2.23 -1.51
CA LYS A 273 -18.73 3.34 -2.36
C LYS A 273 -17.30 3.26 -2.88
N ARG A 274 -16.43 2.51 -2.19
CA ARG A 274 -14.99 2.48 -2.45
C ARG A 274 -14.47 1.11 -2.83
N LEU A 275 -15.27 0.05 -2.67
CA LEU A 275 -14.85 -1.32 -2.99
C LEU A 275 -15.76 -2.00 -4.01
N LEU A 276 -17.08 -1.91 -3.84
CA LEU A 276 -18.03 -2.56 -4.76
C LEU A 276 -17.84 -2.07 -6.20
N ASP A 277 -17.53 -3.01 -7.09
CA ASP A 277 -17.22 -2.77 -8.51
C ASP A 277 -16.08 -1.76 -8.75
N GLN A 278 -15.21 -1.51 -7.77
CA GLN A 278 -14.11 -0.54 -7.89
C GLN A 278 -12.81 -1.22 -8.31
N GLU A 279 -12.32 -0.88 -9.51
CA GLU A 279 -11.06 -1.40 -10.09
C GLU A 279 -9.81 -0.64 -9.60
N VAL A 280 -9.99 0.34 -8.72
CA VAL A 280 -8.92 1.18 -8.18
C VAL A 280 -9.11 1.37 -6.68
N TRP A 281 -8.08 1.07 -5.91
CA TRP A 281 -8.01 1.37 -4.48
C TRP A 281 -6.96 2.44 -4.20
N SER A 282 -7.29 3.35 -3.29
CA SER A 282 -6.40 4.41 -2.84
C SER A 282 -6.22 4.32 -1.33
N PHE A 283 -5.00 4.45 -0.87
CA PHE A 283 -4.63 4.45 0.55
C PHE A 283 -3.82 5.70 0.87
N TRP A 284 -4.03 6.22 2.08
CA TRP A 284 -3.32 7.35 2.64
C TRP A 284 -3.15 7.14 4.14
N TRP A 285 -1.94 7.38 4.65
CA TRP A 285 -1.62 7.32 6.07
C TRP A 285 -1.18 8.71 6.55
N ASP A 286 -1.67 9.19 7.70
CA ASP A 286 -1.19 10.46 8.31
C ASP A 286 -0.04 10.22 9.28
#